data_AF-A0A3A6DFD6-F1
#
_entry.id   AF-A0A3A6DFD6-F1
#
_cell.length_a   1.000
_cell.length_b   1.000
_cell.length_c   1.000
_cell.angle_alpha   90.00
_cell.angle_beta   90.00
_cell.angle_gamma   90.00
#
_symmetry.space_group_name_H-M   'P 1'
#
loop_
_entity.id
_entity.type
_entity.pdbx_description
1 polymer ?
#
loop_
_entity_poly.entity_id
_entity_poly.type
_entity_poly.pdbx_seq_one_letter_code
_entity_poly.pdbx_strand_id
1 'polypeptide(L)'
;MTLEDYLPQIQLLTLQNYNNTIIAYAAYVRFGKKAIADYCREKIGKEVRVIVKDDDPINEDGSISQNRSKPSRSRTVILEVISE
;
A
#
# COMPACT_ATOMS: atom_id res chain seq x y z
N MET A 1 -13.34 -10.80 -2.53
CA MET A 1 -12.12 -10.02 -2.80
C MET A 1 -10.92 -10.84 -2.37
N THR A 2 -10.12 -11.27 -3.33
CA THR A 2 -8.85 -11.98 -3.12
C THR A 2 -7.70 -10.98 -3.16
N LEU A 3 -6.47 -11.43 -2.91
CA LEU A 3 -5.29 -10.57 -3.11
C LEU A 3 -5.17 -10.10 -4.57
N GLU A 4 -5.59 -10.91 -5.54
CA GLU A 4 -5.64 -10.55 -6.97
C GLU A 4 -6.52 -9.33 -7.27
N ASP A 5 -7.58 -9.12 -6.50
CA ASP A 5 -8.47 -7.95 -6.64
C ASP A 5 -7.74 -6.63 -6.26
N TYR A 6 -6.81 -6.72 -5.31
CA TYR A 6 -6.00 -5.58 -4.85
C TYR A 6 -4.64 -5.46 -5.54
N LEU A 7 -4.15 -6.57 -6.09
CA LEU A 7 -2.90 -6.71 -6.84
C LEU A 7 -3.20 -7.37 -8.20
N PRO A 8 -3.90 -6.65 -9.10
CA PRO A 8 -4.12 -7.13 -10.45
C PRO A 8 -2.78 -7.28 -11.20
N GLN A 9 -2.81 -8.03 -12.31
CA GLN A 9 -1.60 -8.31 -13.10
C GLN A 9 -0.84 -7.04 -13.51
N ILE A 10 -1.54 -5.95 -13.84
CA ILE A 10 -0.93 -4.67 -14.16
C ILE A 10 -0.09 -4.11 -12.98
N GLN A 11 -0.57 -4.27 -11.74
CA GLN A 11 0.16 -3.82 -10.56
C GLN A 11 1.38 -4.68 -10.25
N LEU A 12 1.28 -6.00 -10.49
CA LEU A 12 2.42 -6.91 -10.39
C LEU A 12 3.49 -6.58 -11.43
N LEU A 13 3.09 -6.24 -12.66
CA LEU A 13 4.01 -5.76 -13.69
C LEU A 13 4.68 -4.44 -13.28
N THR A 14 3.93 -3.49 -12.73
CA THR A 14 4.50 -2.24 -12.21
C THR A 14 5.55 -2.53 -11.12
N LEU A 15 5.22 -3.38 -10.15
CA LEU A 15 6.13 -3.78 -9.07
C LEU A 15 7.40 -4.44 -9.61
N GLN A 16 7.29 -5.25 -10.67
CA GLN A 16 8.42 -5.94 -11.27
C GLN A 16 9.34 -5.01 -12.07
N ASN A 17 8.78 -3.99 -12.73
CA ASN A 17 9.52 -3.05 -13.60
C ASN A 17 10.09 -1.84 -12.85
N TYR A 18 9.34 -1.30 -11.88
CA TYR A 18 9.70 -0.08 -11.16
C TYR A 18 10.21 -0.35 -9.74
N ASN A 19 10.29 -1.63 -9.35
CA ASN A 19 10.69 -2.11 -8.02
C ASN A 19 9.80 -1.63 -6.87
N ASN A 20 8.73 -0.86 -7.15
CA ASN A 20 7.75 -0.50 -6.17
C ASN A 20 6.34 -0.39 -6.76
N THR A 21 5.34 -0.49 -5.91
CA THR A 21 3.96 -0.13 -6.23
C THR A 21 3.17 0.23 -4.98
N ILE A 22 1.98 0.78 -5.14
CA ILE A 22 1.05 1.12 -4.07
C ILE A 22 -0.18 0.23 -4.16
N ILE A 23 -0.64 -0.26 -3.01
CA ILE A 23 -1.90 -0.99 -2.86
C ILE A 23 -2.82 -0.33 -1.84
N ALA A 24 -4.10 -0.67 -1.92
CA ALA A 24 -5.09 -0.18 -0.96
C ALA A 24 -4.79 -0.70 0.46
N TYR A 25 -4.96 0.16 1.46
CA TYR A 25 -4.81 -0.22 2.87
C TYR A 25 -5.75 -1.36 3.29
N ALA A 26 -6.92 -1.47 2.67
CA ALA A 26 -7.85 -2.57 2.88
C ALA A 26 -7.21 -3.94 2.62
N ALA A 27 -6.31 -4.05 1.64
CA ALA A 27 -5.57 -5.29 1.36
C ALA A 27 -4.66 -5.66 2.54
N TYR A 28 -3.93 -4.68 3.07
CA TYR A 28 -3.08 -4.86 4.24
C TYR A 28 -3.87 -5.28 5.48
N VAL A 29 -5.02 -4.65 5.74
CA VAL A 29 -5.88 -4.99 6.88
C VAL A 29 -6.47 -6.40 6.76
N ARG A 30 -6.83 -6.83 5.55
CA ARG A 30 -7.44 -8.14 5.32
C ARG A 30 -6.45 -9.30 5.32
N PHE A 31 -5.35 -9.17 4.60
CA PHE A 31 -4.41 -10.26 4.35
C PHE A 31 -3.16 -10.18 5.22
N GLY A 32 -2.81 -8.98 5.68
CA GLY A 32 -1.60 -8.74 6.46
C GLY A 32 -0.33 -8.74 5.62
N LYS A 33 0.75 -8.22 6.21
CA LYS A 33 2.07 -8.09 5.59
C LYS A 33 2.60 -9.40 5.02
N LYS A 34 2.51 -10.49 5.79
CA LYS A 34 3.12 -11.77 5.42
C LYS A 34 2.47 -12.36 4.17
N ALA A 35 1.14 -12.42 4.11
CA ALA A 35 0.44 -12.98 2.96
C ALA A 35 0.65 -12.15 1.69
N ILE A 36 0.71 -10.82 1.80
CA ILE A 36 1.01 -9.95 0.65
C ILE A 36 2.43 -10.20 0.13
N ALA A 37 3.41 -10.27 1.03
CA ALA A 37 4.81 -10.53 0.66
C ALA A 37 4.98 -11.92 0.02
N ASP A 38 4.32 -12.95 0.59
CA ASP A 38 4.34 -14.32 0.09
C ASP A 38 3.70 -14.40 -1.31
N TYR A 39 2.53 -13.79 -1.48
CA TYR A 39 1.85 -13.70 -2.77
C TYR A 39 2.70 -12.99 -3.84
N CYS A 40 3.34 -11.87 -3.50
CA CYS A 40 4.25 -11.21 -4.43
C CYS A 40 5.45 -12.11 -4.75
N ARG A 41 6.04 -12.78 -3.77
CA ARG A 41 7.15 -13.73 -3.97
C ARG A 41 6.75 -14.87 -4.91
N GLU A 42 5.56 -15.43 -4.75
CA GLU A 42 5.03 -16.49 -5.62
C GLU A 42 4.79 -16.00 -7.05
N LYS A 43 4.26 -14.79 -7.23
CA LYS A 43 3.86 -14.27 -8.55
C LYS A 43 4.99 -13.64 -9.36
N ILE A 44 5.88 -12.88 -8.73
CA ILE A 44 6.97 -12.17 -9.42
C ILE A 44 8.35 -12.75 -9.13
N GLY A 45 8.46 -13.74 -8.25
CA GLY A 45 9.73 -14.42 -7.93
C GLY A 45 10.71 -13.57 -7.12
N LYS A 46 10.30 -12.42 -6.59
CA LYS A 46 11.16 -11.48 -5.86
C LYS A 46 10.66 -11.27 -4.43
N GLU A 47 11.58 -11.04 -3.50
CA GLU A 47 11.21 -10.65 -2.14
C GLU A 47 10.70 -9.21 -2.12
N VAL A 48 9.63 -8.99 -1.35
CA VAL A 48 8.93 -7.71 -1.28
C VAL A 48 8.75 -7.28 0.17
N ARG A 49 9.15 -6.05 0.46
CA ARG A 49 8.89 -5.36 1.71
C ARG A 49 7.57 -4.60 1.62
N VAL A 50 6.70 -4.82 2.59
CA VAL A 50 5.45 -4.07 2.76
C VAL A 50 5.67 -2.94 3.76
N ILE A 51 5.43 -1.71 3.35
CA ILE A 51 5.58 -0.47 4.12
C ILE A 51 4.20 0.18 4.22
N VAL A 52 3.76 0.52 5.42
CA VAL A 52 2.51 1.28 5.64
C VAL A 52 2.89 2.69 6.03
N LYS A 53 2.45 3.68 5.25
CA LYS A 53 2.56 5.11 5.58
C LYS A 53 1.20 5.65 6.00
N ASP A 54 1.17 6.35 7.12
CA ASP A 54 0.05 7.25 7.48
C ASP A 54 0.33 8.54 6.68
N ASP A 55 -0.62 8.98 5.85
CA ASP A 55 -0.59 10.33 5.30
C ASP A 55 -0.94 11.24 6.48
N ASP A 56 0.10 11.77 7.14
CA ASP A 56 -0.08 12.79 8.17
C ASP A 56 -0.79 13.96 7.51
N PRO A 57 -1.96 14.43 8.01
CA PRO A 57 -2.49 15.68 7.54
C PRO A 57 -1.44 16.72 7.88
N ILE A 58 -0.91 17.38 6.86
CA ILE A 58 -0.09 18.56 7.03
C ILE A 58 -0.89 19.48 7.96
N ASN A 59 -0.44 19.63 9.20
CA ASN A 59 -0.94 20.67 10.08
C ASN A 59 -0.39 21.98 9.52
N GLU A 60 -1.06 22.51 8.49
CA GLU A 60 -0.99 23.94 8.21
C GLU A 60 -1.66 24.64 9.39
N ASP A 61 -0.85 25.12 10.33
CA ASP A 61 -1.25 26.13 11.28
C ASP A 61 -1.70 27.36 10.47
N GLY A 62 -3.01 27.55 10.38
CA GLY A 62 -3.56 28.53 9.45
C GLY A 62 -5.08 28.53 9.38
N SER A 63 -5.73 28.76 10.52
CA SER A 63 -7.06 29.39 10.63
C SER A 63 -8.11 29.05 9.56
N ILE A 64 -9.06 28.15 9.84
CA ILE A 64 -10.50 28.42 9.65
C ILE A 64 -11.40 27.31 10.21
N SER A 65 -12.49 27.77 10.80
CA SER A 65 -13.58 27.09 11.47
C SER A 65 -14.36 26.05 10.64
N GLN A 66 -15.14 25.26 11.40
CA GLN A 66 -16.40 24.59 11.07
C GLN A 66 -16.37 23.24 10.34
N ASN A 67 -16.62 22.20 11.17
CA ASN A 67 -17.67 21.21 10.94
C ASN A 67 -17.61 20.40 9.63
N ARG A 68 -16.78 19.34 9.61
CA ARG A 68 -17.13 18.03 9.01
C ARG A 68 -16.05 17.01 9.33
N SER A 69 -16.50 15.82 9.72
CA SER A 69 -15.82 14.51 9.71
C SER A 69 -14.29 14.52 9.82
N LYS A 70 -13.77 13.95 10.92
CA LYS A 70 -12.34 13.58 11.09
C LYS A 70 -11.72 13.25 9.73
N PRO A 71 -10.58 13.86 9.33
CA PRO A 71 -9.90 13.44 8.12
C PRO A 71 -9.64 11.94 8.29
N SER A 72 -10.27 11.12 7.46
CA SER A 72 -9.98 9.70 7.38
C SER A 72 -8.52 9.64 6.99
N ARG A 73 -7.63 9.41 7.96
CA ARG A 73 -6.19 9.27 7.73
C ARG A 73 -6.02 8.32 6.56
N SER A 74 -5.61 8.87 5.42
CA SER A 74 -5.32 8.06 4.24
C SER A 74 -4.10 7.24 4.62
N ARG A 75 -4.23 5.91 4.59
CA ARG A 75 -3.09 5.03 4.79
C ARG A 75 -2.70 4.49 3.44
N THR A 76 -1.44 4.69 3.09
CA THR A 76 -0.88 4.23 1.83
C THR A 76 0.00 3.03 2.12
N VAL A 77 -0.21 1.93 1.40
CA VAL A 77 0.63 0.73 1.53
C VAL A 77 1.51 0.65 0.31
N ILE A 78 2.82 0.72 0.53
CA ILE A 78 3.84 0.63 -0.49
C ILE A 78 4.43 -0.79 -0.44
N LEU A 79 4.52 -1.41 -1.60
CA LEU A 79 5.27 -2.63 -1.83
C LEU A 79 6.57 -2.24 -2.49
N GLU A 80 7.69 -2.72 -1.97
CA GLU A 80 9.01 -2.45 -2.49
C GLU A 80 9.77 -3.77 -2.66
N VAL A 81 10.29 -4.02 -3.85
CA VAL A 81 11.16 -5.16 -4.13
C VAL A 81 12.49 -4.94 -3.41
N ILE A 82 12.91 -5.91 -2.61
CA ILE A 82 14.17 -5.86 -1.84
C ILE A 82 15.27 -6.74 -2.42
N SER A 83 15.13 -7.20 -3.67
CA SER A 83 16.15 -8.01 -4.34
C SER A 83 17.52 -7.32 -4.31
N GLU A 84 18.50 -8.00 -3.70
CA GLU A 84 19.93 -7.84 -3.92
C GLU A 84 20.35 -8.38 -5.30
#